data_AF-A0A959URF0-F1
#
_entry.id   AF-A0A959URF0-F1
#
_cell.length_a   1.000
_cell.length_b   1.000
_cell.length_c   1.000
_cell.angle_alpha   90.00
_cell.angle_beta   90.00
_cell.angle_gamma   90.00
#
_symmetry.space_group_name_H-M   'P 1'
#
loop_
_entity.id
_entity.type
_entity.pdbx_description
1 polymer ?
#
loop_
_entity_poly.entity_id
_entity_poly.type
_entity_poly.pdbx_seq_one_letter_code
_entity_poly.pdbx_strand_id
1 'polypeptide(L)'
;MKQRVLLQTAMVLLAGLLPLWPAALPALVALVVALALFGPRTGGSLLNWDTPLPWAMLLYGWHVAGMGWSTDQGFGWFDLGIKASLLLLPLVAWRQGALGPEVARSAWRMFVLACTLLVGFLVVRALWRYGSEHWMLMQGMSIAGKPYYNHLFSSYFSEPLHPTYLAWYLQVALIAWSLGNIRRSTSQWIDLLVQGTLMAGIVLCASKMGWIVLALFLLYQAALRWKDRAWRRSFVGLSLAAATLFGMLCITIPGVRGKVTEAWQALQGTNAHTEDSSGARRLVWDAAIRLFEEAPLLGTGTGDIKNELLSVYAEEGYDYPLEHRLNAHSQFLQFAAALGLPGLLLVLLMLLVPLVFAIRRRQHALVLFLLATLMHFSVESMLEVQAGVIGFATFALLFTWGRVKEEQGPPHIVLLTQYFPPETGAPQNRLYATAVQLRDHGARVTVLTAMPNYPAMRVHEAYRGRLFMREERECLEVLRAWLLVSPKRSLPWRLANYFSFVATSLVAGLLTLRRADVLLVESPPLFLGISAMVLARLKRAKLVFNVSDLWPESAVQLGLVKPGPMVDLSTRL
;
A
#
# COMPACT_ATOMS: atom_id res chain seq x y z
N MET A 1 29.33 -14.40 2.03
CA MET A 1 28.91 -13.47 3.10
C MET A 1 29.26 -12.01 2.81
N LYS A 2 30.53 -11.66 2.54
CA LYS A 2 30.97 -10.27 2.28
C LYS A 2 30.20 -9.54 1.17
N GLN A 3 29.97 -10.18 0.03
CA GLN A 3 29.28 -9.56 -1.11
C GLN A 3 27.79 -9.26 -0.87
N ARG A 4 27.09 -10.12 -0.12
CA ARG A 4 25.69 -9.89 0.26
C ARG A 4 25.58 -8.67 1.17
N VAL A 5 26.51 -8.50 2.11
CA VAL A 5 26.59 -7.31 2.97
C VAL A 5 26.87 -6.06 2.13
N LEU A 6 27.79 -6.11 1.15
CA LEU A 6 28.03 -5.00 0.23
C LEU A 6 26.76 -4.61 -0.55
N LEU A 7 26.02 -5.58 -1.08
CA LEU A 7 24.75 -5.33 -1.76
C LEU A 7 23.71 -4.69 -0.83
N GLN A 8 23.59 -5.19 0.40
CA GLN A 8 22.69 -4.62 1.41
C GLN A 8 23.06 -3.16 1.73
N THR A 9 24.35 -2.88 1.92
CA THR A 9 24.85 -1.52 2.15
C THR A 9 24.60 -0.62 0.94
N ALA A 10 24.87 -1.09 -0.28
CA ALA A 10 24.61 -0.34 -1.51
C ALA A 10 23.13 0.01 -1.67
N MET A 11 22.22 -0.89 -1.32
CA MET A 11 20.77 -0.60 -1.32
C MET A 11 20.36 0.44 -0.28
N VAL A 12 20.95 0.39 0.91
CA VAL A 12 20.69 1.39 1.97
C VAL A 12 21.23 2.76 1.55
N LEU A 13 22.42 2.80 0.92
CA LEU A 13 22.99 4.02 0.35
C LEU A 13 22.15 4.57 -0.80
N LEU A 14 21.63 3.71 -1.68
CA LEU A 14 20.74 4.11 -2.78
C LEU A 14 19.49 4.82 -2.23
N ALA A 15 18.88 4.24 -1.19
CA ALA A 15 17.75 4.86 -0.51
C ALA A 15 18.10 6.21 0.13
N GLY A 16 19.26 6.34 0.78
CA GLY A 16 19.68 7.58 1.42
C GLY A 16 20.09 8.70 0.46
N LEU A 17 20.71 8.36 -0.68
CA LEU A 17 21.19 9.35 -1.65
C LEU A 17 20.13 9.81 -2.65
N LEU A 18 19.01 9.09 -2.77
CA LEU A 18 17.87 9.45 -3.62
C LEU A 18 17.49 10.94 -3.56
N PRO A 19 17.17 11.50 -2.37
CA PRO A 19 16.79 12.91 -2.27
C PRO A 19 17.98 13.88 -2.29
N LEU A 20 19.21 13.41 -2.05
CA LEU A 20 20.38 14.27 -1.80
C LEU A 20 21.23 14.51 -3.05
N TRP A 21 21.41 13.48 -3.89
CA TRP A 21 22.34 13.55 -5.02
C TRP A 21 21.82 12.77 -6.24
N PRO A 22 20.82 13.30 -6.97
CA PRO A 22 20.23 12.63 -8.13
C PRO A 22 21.25 12.21 -9.20
N ALA A 23 22.28 13.04 -9.44
CA ALA A 23 23.32 12.77 -10.42
C ALA A 23 24.20 11.54 -10.10
N ALA A 24 24.30 11.13 -8.83
CA ALA A 24 25.08 9.95 -8.44
C ALA A 24 24.29 8.63 -8.55
N LEU A 25 22.96 8.71 -8.72
CA LEU A 25 22.08 7.54 -8.66
C LEU A 25 22.35 6.50 -9.76
N PRO A 26 22.61 6.85 -11.04
CA PRO A 26 22.87 5.84 -12.06
C PRO A 26 24.09 4.97 -11.76
N ALA A 27 25.18 5.58 -11.28
CA ALA A 27 26.39 4.87 -10.89
C ALA A 27 26.11 3.91 -9.71
N LEU A 28 25.27 4.33 -8.77
CA LEU A 28 24.89 3.51 -7.62
C LEU A 28 23.95 2.37 -7.99
N VAL A 29 23.01 2.58 -8.92
CA VAL A 29 22.19 1.51 -9.50
C VAL A 29 23.08 0.50 -10.23
N ALA A 30 24.04 0.97 -11.04
CA ALA A 30 25.01 0.09 -11.70
C ALA A 30 25.81 -0.74 -10.70
N LEU A 31 26.26 -0.14 -9.58
CA LEU A 31 26.93 -0.86 -8.50
C LEU A 31 26.03 -1.92 -7.86
N VAL A 32 24.77 -1.58 -7.54
CA VAL A 32 23.79 -2.54 -6.99
C VAL A 32 23.58 -3.71 -7.94
N VAL A 33 23.41 -3.44 -9.23
CA VAL A 33 23.22 -4.46 -10.27
C VAL A 33 24.46 -5.34 -10.38
N ALA A 34 25.67 -4.77 -10.44
CA ALA A 34 26.92 -5.52 -10.49
C ALA A 34 27.07 -6.42 -9.27
N LEU A 35 26.85 -5.90 -8.05
CA LEU A 35 26.92 -6.68 -6.82
C LEU A 35 25.90 -7.83 -6.79
N ALA A 36 24.71 -7.62 -7.34
CA ALA A 36 23.68 -8.64 -7.43
C ALA A 36 23.99 -9.71 -8.51
N LEU A 37 24.53 -9.31 -9.66
CA LEU A 37 24.87 -10.20 -10.77
C LEU A 37 26.07 -11.10 -10.44
N PHE A 38 27.16 -10.52 -9.95
CA PHE A 38 28.36 -11.27 -9.58
C PHE A 38 28.24 -11.99 -8.24
N GLY A 39 27.14 -11.79 -7.51
CA GLY A 39 26.88 -12.44 -6.23
C GLY A 39 26.26 -13.84 -6.37
N PRO A 40 26.38 -14.69 -5.34
CA PRO A 40 25.68 -15.96 -5.31
C PRO A 40 24.17 -15.72 -5.43
N ARG A 41 23.50 -16.54 -6.24
CA ARG A 41 22.04 -16.49 -6.40
C ARG A 41 21.41 -17.04 -5.14
N THR A 42 20.82 -16.17 -4.32
CA THR A 42 20.16 -16.57 -3.07
C THR A 42 18.68 -16.91 -3.24
N GLY A 43 18.08 -16.53 -4.38
CA GLY A 43 16.77 -17.02 -4.83
C GLY A 43 15.56 -16.59 -3.99
N GLY A 44 14.42 -16.46 -4.67
CA GLY A 44 13.10 -16.15 -4.10
C GLY A 44 12.33 -15.26 -5.07
N SER A 45 11.22 -15.74 -5.64
CA SER A 45 10.42 -14.93 -6.57
C SER A 45 9.72 -13.80 -5.84
N LEU A 46 10.17 -12.57 -6.09
CA LEU A 46 9.48 -11.32 -5.69
C LEU A 46 8.67 -10.72 -6.83
N LEU A 47 8.72 -11.33 -8.02
CA LEU A 47 7.98 -10.91 -9.21
C LEU A 47 6.56 -11.45 -9.18
N ASN A 48 5.81 -11.08 -8.15
CA ASN A 48 4.40 -11.41 -8.05
C ASN A 48 3.58 -10.30 -8.71
N TRP A 49 2.54 -10.68 -9.48
CA TRP A 49 1.66 -9.76 -10.21
C TRP A 49 0.88 -8.79 -9.32
N ASP A 50 0.87 -9.02 -8.02
CA ASP A 50 0.30 -8.15 -6.98
C ASP A 50 1.29 -7.07 -6.48
N THR A 51 2.47 -6.94 -7.10
CA THR A 51 3.48 -5.91 -6.86
C THR A 51 3.71 -5.10 -8.15
N PRO A 52 4.24 -3.86 -8.07
CA PRO A 52 4.51 -3.06 -9.26
C PRO A 52 5.66 -3.60 -10.14
N LEU A 53 6.50 -4.50 -9.62
CA LEU A 53 7.78 -4.87 -10.26
C LEU A 53 7.61 -5.58 -11.62
N PRO A 54 6.76 -6.62 -11.78
CA PRO A 54 6.59 -7.28 -13.09
C PRO A 54 6.01 -6.33 -14.14
N TRP A 55 5.10 -5.45 -13.73
CA TRP A 55 4.48 -4.48 -14.62
C TRP A 55 5.49 -3.42 -15.10
N ALA A 56 6.39 -2.97 -14.22
CA ALA A 56 7.49 -2.07 -14.61
C ALA A 56 8.42 -2.71 -15.64
N MET A 57 8.70 -4.02 -15.51
CA MET A 57 9.49 -4.77 -16.50
C MET A 57 8.75 -4.89 -17.85
N LEU A 58 7.45 -5.17 -17.85
CA LEU A 58 6.64 -5.22 -19.07
C LEU A 58 6.57 -3.85 -19.75
N LEU A 59 6.36 -2.78 -18.98
CA LEU A 59 6.37 -1.41 -19.48
C LEU A 59 7.72 -1.08 -20.13
N TYR A 60 8.84 -1.41 -19.49
CA TYR A 60 10.17 -1.23 -20.08
C TYR A 60 10.35 -2.06 -21.35
N GLY A 61 9.88 -3.31 -21.38
CA GLY A 61 9.93 -4.17 -22.56
C GLY A 61 9.13 -3.60 -23.74
N TRP A 62 7.95 -3.01 -23.47
CA TRP A 62 7.17 -2.32 -24.50
C TRP A 62 7.87 -1.04 -24.98
N HIS A 63 8.53 -0.32 -24.08
CA HIS A 63 9.36 0.83 -24.43
C HIS A 63 10.53 0.46 -25.35
N VAL A 64 11.14 -0.72 -25.15
CA VAL A 64 12.16 -1.26 -26.06
C VAL A 64 11.52 -1.62 -27.40
N ALA A 65 10.35 -2.25 -27.42
CA ALA A 65 9.64 -2.57 -28.65
C ALA A 65 9.33 -1.29 -29.47
N GLY A 66 9.00 -0.18 -28.80
CA GLY A 66 8.76 1.13 -29.41
C GLY A 66 9.91 1.67 -30.26
N MET A 67 11.15 1.21 -30.03
CA MET A 67 12.28 1.53 -30.90
C MET A 67 12.11 1.00 -32.33
N GLY A 68 11.33 -0.08 -32.52
CA GLY A 68 11.13 -0.73 -33.80
C GLY A 68 10.35 0.11 -34.82
N TRP A 69 9.59 1.10 -34.35
CA TRP A 69 8.91 2.09 -35.19
C TRP A 69 9.36 3.52 -34.89
N SER A 70 10.51 3.69 -34.23
CA SER A 70 11.09 5.01 -33.98
C SER A 70 12.11 5.40 -35.05
N THR A 71 12.04 6.64 -35.53
CA THR A 71 13.01 7.21 -36.48
C THR A 71 14.24 7.76 -35.75
N ASP A 72 14.06 8.49 -34.65
CA ASP A 72 15.15 9.02 -33.82
C ASP A 72 15.67 7.97 -32.83
N GLN A 73 16.51 7.09 -33.36
CA GLN A 73 17.17 6.05 -32.56
C GLN A 73 18.09 6.65 -31.47
N GLY A 74 18.67 7.83 -31.71
CA GLY A 74 19.59 8.47 -30.77
C GLY A 74 18.88 8.90 -29.48
N PHE A 75 17.76 9.61 -29.62
CA PHE A 75 16.91 9.94 -28.49
C PHE A 75 16.34 8.69 -27.83
N GLY A 76 15.90 7.71 -28.61
CA GLY A 76 15.33 6.46 -28.09
C GLY A 76 16.27 5.68 -27.17
N TRP A 77 17.55 5.54 -27.53
CA TRP A 77 18.56 4.90 -26.66
C TRP A 77 18.83 5.70 -25.39
N PHE A 78 18.90 7.02 -25.49
CA PHE A 78 19.04 7.90 -24.33
C PHE A 78 17.86 7.73 -23.36
N ASP A 79 16.65 7.71 -23.88
CA ASP A 79 15.43 7.58 -23.10
C ASP A 79 15.28 6.19 -22.45
N LEU A 80 15.63 5.13 -23.17
CA LEU A 80 15.78 3.78 -22.60
C LEU A 80 16.80 3.73 -21.48
N GLY A 81 17.89 4.49 -21.58
CA GLY A 81 18.90 4.65 -20.53
C GLY A 81 18.32 5.30 -19.27
N ILE A 82 17.48 6.34 -19.41
CA ILE A 82 16.77 6.96 -18.28
C ILE A 82 15.86 5.95 -17.58
N LYS A 83 15.12 5.15 -18.36
CA LYS A 83 14.11 4.21 -17.86
C LYS A 83 14.68 2.85 -17.43
N ALA A 84 15.98 2.59 -17.60
CA ALA A 84 16.63 1.29 -17.37
C ALA A 84 16.36 0.71 -15.97
N SER A 85 16.20 1.55 -14.95
CA SER A 85 15.94 1.10 -13.57
C SER A 85 14.57 0.41 -13.38
N LEU A 86 13.61 0.62 -14.30
CA LEU A 86 12.35 -0.14 -14.34
C LEU A 86 12.56 -1.61 -14.67
N LEU A 87 13.69 -1.98 -15.28
CA LEU A 87 14.08 -3.36 -15.53
C LEU A 87 15.15 -3.84 -14.54
N LEU A 88 16.21 -3.04 -14.35
CA LEU A 88 17.40 -3.46 -13.61
C LEU A 88 17.12 -3.76 -12.13
N LEU A 89 16.34 -2.93 -11.43
CA LEU A 89 16.05 -3.15 -10.02
C LEU A 89 15.08 -4.34 -9.77
N PRO A 90 14.02 -4.54 -10.57
CA PRO A 90 13.26 -5.79 -10.55
C PRO A 90 14.11 -7.05 -10.82
N LEU A 91 15.09 -6.99 -11.74
CA LEU A 91 16.00 -8.11 -11.98
C LEU A 91 16.91 -8.41 -10.79
N VAL A 92 17.38 -7.39 -10.08
CA VAL A 92 18.09 -7.55 -8.80
C VAL A 92 17.20 -8.29 -7.80
N ALA A 93 15.93 -7.88 -7.67
CA ALA A 93 14.95 -8.51 -6.80
C ALA A 93 14.70 -9.99 -7.16
N TRP A 94 14.56 -10.29 -8.46
CA TRP A 94 14.37 -11.65 -8.96
C TRP A 94 15.57 -12.56 -8.66
N ARG A 95 16.78 -12.03 -8.82
CA ARG A 95 18.01 -12.81 -8.62
C ARG A 95 18.32 -13.05 -7.14
N GLN A 96 18.18 -12.02 -6.31
CA GLN A 96 18.61 -12.03 -4.92
C GLN A 96 17.48 -12.35 -3.94
N GLY A 97 16.22 -12.30 -4.38
CA GLY A 97 15.07 -12.38 -3.50
C GLY A 97 15.03 -11.20 -2.53
N ALA A 98 14.44 -11.40 -1.35
CA ALA A 98 14.46 -10.39 -0.30
C ALA A 98 15.84 -10.30 0.35
N LEU A 99 16.40 -9.09 0.39
CA LEU A 99 17.67 -8.85 1.09
C LEU A 99 17.55 -8.90 2.62
N GLY A 100 16.32 -9.03 3.13
CA GLY A 100 15.98 -9.16 4.54
C GLY A 100 15.17 -7.96 5.05
N PRO A 101 14.27 -8.16 6.02
CA PRO A 101 13.43 -7.10 6.57
C PRO A 101 14.25 -5.96 7.19
N GLU A 102 15.39 -6.27 7.83
CA GLU A 102 16.26 -5.26 8.44
C GLU A 102 16.88 -4.32 7.41
N VAL A 103 17.18 -4.82 6.22
CA VAL A 103 17.77 -4.03 5.14
C VAL A 103 16.73 -3.07 4.59
N ALA A 104 15.50 -3.55 4.35
CA ALA A 104 14.40 -2.69 3.96
C ALA A 104 14.09 -1.61 5.02
N ARG A 105 14.08 -1.99 6.31
CA ARG A 105 13.91 -1.02 7.42
C ARG A 105 15.04 0.00 7.47
N SER A 106 16.29 -0.42 7.32
CA SER A 106 17.46 0.48 7.30
C SER A 106 17.43 1.41 6.10
N ALA A 107 17.07 0.91 4.91
CA ALA A 107 16.92 1.71 3.71
C ALA A 107 15.83 2.78 3.88
N TRP A 108 14.66 2.42 4.39
CA TRP A 108 13.61 3.37 4.70
C TRP A 108 14.02 4.41 5.74
N ARG A 109 14.72 4.01 6.82
CA ARG A 109 15.25 4.94 7.82
C ARG A 109 16.24 5.93 7.21
N MET A 110 17.16 5.46 6.38
CA MET A 110 18.13 6.32 5.71
C MET A 110 17.46 7.28 4.75
N PHE A 111 16.46 6.83 3.99
CA PHE A 111 15.67 7.70 3.12
C PHE A 111 14.93 8.78 3.91
N VAL A 112 14.22 8.41 4.98
CA VAL A 112 13.50 9.37 5.85
C VAL A 112 14.45 10.37 6.50
N LEU A 113 15.58 9.90 7.02
CA LEU A 113 16.61 10.75 7.61
C LEU A 113 17.16 11.73 6.56
N ALA A 114 17.50 11.26 5.37
CA ALA A 114 18.01 12.07 4.28
C ALA A 114 17.00 13.15 3.87
N CYS A 115 15.72 12.81 3.71
CA CYS A 115 14.65 13.77 3.44
C CYS A 115 14.51 14.82 4.56
N THR A 116 14.59 14.40 5.82
CA THR A 116 14.45 15.29 6.98
C THR A 116 15.61 16.28 7.06
N LEU A 117 16.83 15.78 6.90
CA LEU A 117 18.05 16.61 6.88
C LEU A 117 18.05 17.56 5.68
N LEU A 118 17.62 17.08 4.51
CA LEU A 118 17.49 17.90 3.31
C LEU A 118 16.54 19.06 3.54
N VAL A 119 15.34 18.82 4.07
CA VAL A 119 14.38 19.90 4.36
C VAL A 119 14.98 20.92 5.35
N GLY A 120 15.63 20.44 6.41
CA GLY A 120 16.32 21.32 7.36
C GLY A 120 17.38 22.20 6.68
N PHE A 121 18.23 21.59 5.84
CA PHE A 121 19.24 22.30 5.06
C PHE A 121 18.62 23.32 4.10
N LEU A 122 17.57 22.96 3.36
CA LEU A 122 16.91 23.84 2.41
C LEU A 122 16.25 25.04 3.10
N VAL A 123 15.66 24.86 4.28
CA VAL A 123 15.13 25.96 5.08
C VAL A 123 16.25 26.91 5.53
N VAL A 124 17.34 26.38 6.08
CA VAL A 124 18.48 27.21 6.52
C VAL A 124 19.08 27.97 5.34
N ARG A 125 19.27 27.31 4.20
CA ARG A 125 19.76 27.92 2.96
C ARG A 125 18.83 29.02 2.45
N ALA A 126 17.52 28.79 2.47
CA ALA A 126 16.52 29.77 2.04
C ALA A 126 16.53 31.01 2.95
N LEU A 127 16.62 30.82 4.27
CA LEU A 127 16.73 31.91 5.25
C LEU A 127 18.04 32.68 5.09
N TRP A 128 19.16 31.99 4.86
CA TRP A 128 20.45 32.62 4.59
C TRP A 128 20.39 33.51 3.36
N ARG A 129 19.87 33.00 2.23
CA ARG A 129 19.71 33.76 0.98
C ARG A 129 18.81 34.98 1.16
N TYR A 130 17.68 34.79 1.85
CA TYR A 130 16.78 35.88 2.18
C TYR A 130 17.49 36.97 2.99
N GLY A 131 18.22 36.59 4.04
CA GLY A 131 18.96 37.52 4.89
C GLY A 131 20.08 38.25 4.13
N SER A 132 20.85 37.54 3.31
CA SER A 132 21.94 38.13 2.54
C SER A 132 21.44 39.12 1.49
N GLU A 133 20.37 38.79 0.77
CA GLU A 133 19.79 39.68 -0.23
C GLU A 133 19.10 40.88 0.43
N HIS A 134 18.40 40.67 1.54
CA HIS A 134 17.82 41.79 2.28
C HIS A 134 18.90 42.75 2.82
N TRP A 135 20.01 42.22 3.33
CA TRP A 135 21.16 43.02 3.75
C TRP A 135 21.76 43.81 2.59
N MET A 136 21.91 43.20 1.41
CA MET A 136 22.41 43.90 0.22
C MET A 136 21.52 45.07 -0.19
N LEU A 137 20.19 44.88 -0.17
CA LEU A 137 19.22 45.95 -0.45
C LEU A 137 19.30 47.07 0.58
N MET A 138 19.48 46.76 1.86
CA MET A 138 19.67 47.77 2.91
C MET A 138 20.96 48.60 2.71
N GLN A 139 21.96 48.06 2.01
CA GLN A 139 23.17 48.77 1.61
C GLN A 139 23.04 49.53 0.27
N GLY A 140 21.83 49.57 -0.32
CA GLY A 140 21.58 50.25 -1.58
C GLY A 140 22.07 49.51 -2.83
N MET A 141 22.44 48.23 -2.72
CA MET A 141 22.84 47.42 -3.86
C MET A 141 21.60 46.95 -4.65
N SER A 142 21.67 46.99 -5.97
CA SER A 142 20.65 46.39 -6.84
C SER A 142 20.85 44.88 -6.95
N ILE A 143 19.79 44.10 -6.73
CA ILE A 143 19.80 42.65 -6.91
C ILE A 143 19.11 42.33 -8.22
N ALA A 144 19.82 41.67 -9.13
CA ALA A 144 19.25 41.19 -10.38
C ALA A 144 18.41 39.92 -10.14
N GLY A 145 17.16 39.89 -10.63
CA GLY A 145 16.32 38.68 -10.63
C GLY A 145 14.91 38.88 -10.07
N LYS A 146 14.22 37.75 -9.86
CA LYS A 146 12.87 37.69 -9.25
C LYS A 146 12.93 38.08 -7.76
N PRO A 147 11.79 38.35 -7.09
CA PRO A 147 11.80 38.94 -5.75
C PRO A 147 12.51 38.09 -4.69
N TYR A 148 13.41 38.71 -3.93
CA TYR A 148 14.27 38.08 -2.90
C TYR A 148 13.51 37.35 -1.78
N TYR A 149 12.22 37.63 -1.59
CA TYR A 149 11.40 36.98 -0.55
C TYR A 149 10.88 35.59 -0.94
N ASN A 150 11.09 35.13 -2.18
CA ASN A 150 10.54 33.85 -2.66
C ASN A 150 11.44 32.63 -2.43
N HIS A 151 12.60 32.77 -1.78
CA HIS A 151 13.54 31.65 -1.57
C HIS A 151 12.98 30.47 -0.78
N LEU A 152 11.92 30.69 0.01
CA LEU A 152 11.26 29.67 0.82
C LEU A 152 10.24 28.82 0.06
N PHE A 153 9.94 29.10 -1.21
CA PHE A 153 8.86 28.43 -1.92
C PHE A 153 9.25 27.88 -3.29
N SER A 154 8.54 26.83 -3.72
CA SER A 154 8.57 26.30 -5.09
C SER A 154 9.99 25.91 -5.53
N SER A 155 10.38 26.25 -6.77
CA SER A 155 11.67 25.92 -7.38
C SER A 155 12.87 26.53 -6.63
N TYR A 156 12.68 27.64 -5.92
CA TYR A 156 13.76 28.24 -5.13
C TYR A 156 14.08 27.44 -3.87
N PHE A 157 13.04 26.90 -3.22
CA PHE A 157 13.20 26.01 -2.08
C PHE A 157 13.75 24.64 -2.50
N SER A 158 13.27 24.13 -3.63
CA SER A 158 13.52 22.75 -4.09
C SER A 158 14.65 22.63 -5.10
N GLU A 159 15.63 23.54 -5.12
CA GLU A 159 16.69 23.58 -6.14
C GLU A 159 17.36 22.22 -6.52
N PRO A 160 17.59 21.26 -5.59
CA PRO A 160 18.15 19.95 -5.95
C PRO A 160 17.24 19.05 -6.80
N LEU A 161 15.92 19.26 -6.75
CA LEU A 161 14.89 18.41 -7.36
C LEU A 161 13.66 19.24 -7.71
N HIS A 162 13.15 19.14 -8.93
CA HIS A 162 11.91 19.83 -9.31
C HIS A 162 10.80 19.65 -8.25
N PRO A 163 10.04 20.71 -7.87
CA PRO A 163 9.22 20.72 -6.66
C PRO A 163 8.23 19.57 -6.53
N THR A 164 7.66 19.10 -7.65
CA THR A 164 6.77 17.93 -7.68
C THR A 164 7.48 16.66 -7.23
N TYR A 165 8.73 16.44 -7.66
CA TYR A 165 9.52 15.26 -7.32
C TYR A 165 9.93 15.29 -5.85
N LEU A 166 10.38 16.45 -5.35
CA LEU A 166 10.69 16.59 -3.92
C LEU A 166 9.45 16.37 -3.06
N ALA A 167 8.31 16.99 -3.41
CA ALA A 167 7.05 16.79 -2.69
C ALA A 167 6.64 15.31 -2.66
N TRP A 168 6.77 14.59 -3.79
CA TRP A 168 6.51 13.16 -3.84
C TRP A 168 7.46 12.36 -2.93
N TYR A 169 8.77 12.61 -2.98
CA TYR A 169 9.74 11.96 -2.08
C TYR A 169 9.42 12.19 -0.60
N LEU A 170 9.10 13.43 -0.22
CA LEU A 170 8.72 13.77 1.16
C LEU A 170 7.43 13.08 1.59
N GLN A 171 6.47 12.89 0.68
CA GLN A 171 5.25 12.12 0.95
C GLN A 171 5.53 10.63 1.14
N VAL A 172 6.38 10.03 0.29
CA VAL A 172 6.81 8.64 0.47
C VAL A 172 7.54 8.48 1.81
N ALA A 173 8.41 9.41 2.17
CA ALA A 173 9.10 9.41 3.47
C ALA A 173 8.10 9.52 4.63
N LEU A 174 7.10 10.40 4.53
CA LEU A 174 6.06 10.57 5.53
C LEU A 174 5.20 9.30 5.69
N ILE A 175 4.83 8.64 4.59
CA ILE A 175 4.11 7.37 4.57
C ILE A 175 4.96 6.27 5.23
N ALA A 176 6.21 6.12 4.80
CA ALA A 176 7.12 5.11 5.33
C ALA A 176 7.37 5.32 6.84
N TRP A 177 7.58 6.55 7.29
CA TRP A 177 7.74 6.85 8.71
C TRP A 177 6.46 6.60 9.50
N SER A 178 5.29 6.90 8.94
CA SER A 178 4.03 6.86 9.69
C SER A 178 3.35 5.50 9.74
N LEU A 179 3.56 4.68 8.72
CA LEU A 179 2.89 3.39 8.54
C LEU A 179 3.86 2.26 8.25
N GLY A 180 5.09 2.55 7.82
CA GLY A 180 6.13 1.54 7.72
C GLY A 180 6.54 1.11 9.12
N ASN A 181 6.69 -0.19 9.32
CA ASN A 181 7.19 -0.78 10.57
C ASN A 181 8.70 -0.52 10.77
N ILE A 182 9.12 0.73 10.62
CA ILE A 182 10.52 1.18 10.55
C ILE A 182 10.93 1.98 11.79
N ARG A 183 9.99 2.46 12.61
CA ARG A 183 10.30 3.14 13.87
C ARG A 183 10.97 2.18 14.85
N ARG A 184 11.94 2.68 15.62
CA ARG A 184 12.37 2.02 16.88
C ARG A 184 11.58 2.66 18.02
N SER A 185 11.80 2.21 19.26
CA SER A 185 11.30 2.91 20.46
C SER A 185 11.88 4.34 20.53
N THR A 186 11.28 5.27 19.79
CA THR A 186 11.63 6.68 19.70
C THR A 186 10.68 7.50 20.60
N SER A 187 11.18 8.61 21.14
CA SER A 187 10.34 9.54 21.89
C SER A 187 9.28 10.15 20.98
N GLN A 188 8.07 10.35 21.50
CA GLN A 188 6.96 10.99 20.78
C GLN A 188 7.35 12.37 20.20
N TRP A 189 8.25 13.10 20.86
CA TRP A 189 8.75 14.39 20.37
C TRP A 189 9.59 14.27 19.10
N ILE A 190 10.42 13.23 18.99
CA ILE A 190 11.21 12.96 17.78
C ILE A 190 10.26 12.59 16.64
N ASP A 191 9.25 11.78 16.91
CA ASP A 191 8.24 11.37 15.92
C ASP A 191 7.45 12.57 15.38
N LEU A 192 7.12 13.54 16.24
CA LEU A 192 6.46 14.79 15.87
C LEU A 192 7.39 15.70 15.08
N LEU A 193 8.65 15.82 15.50
CA LEU A 193 9.65 16.64 14.80
C LEU A 193 9.85 16.14 13.36
N VAL A 194 10.12 14.85 13.16
CA VAL A 194 10.32 14.26 11.82
C VAL A 194 9.09 14.48 10.93
N GLN A 195 7.89 14.18 11.44
CA GLN A 195 6.66 14.37 10.65
C GLN A 195 6.42 15.85 10.33
N GLY A 196 6.58 16.73 11.33
CA GLY A 196 6.44 18.18 11.17
C GLY A 196 7.39 18.74 10.13
N THR A 197 8.67 18.34 10.17
CA THR A 197 9.67 18.74 9.17
C THR A 197 9.28 18.27 7.77
N LEU A 198 8.91 17.00 7.59
CA LEU A 198 8.51 16.48 6.27
C LEU A 198 7.26 17.20 5.73
N MET A 199 6.25 17.42 6.58
CA MET A 199 5.03 18.13 6.19
C MET A 199 5.32 19.60 5.84
N ALA A 200 6.16 20.28 6.60
CA ALA A 200 6.60 21.64 6.28
C ALA A 200 7.31 21.67 4.93
N GLY A 201 8.22 20.73 4.66
CA GLY A 201 8.88 20.60 3.36
C GLY A 201 7.91 20.43 2.19
N ILE A 202 6.86 19.60 2.34
CA ILE A 202 5.82 19.42 1.32
C ILE A 202 5.07 20.73 1.05
N VAL A 203 4.74 21.48 2.11
CA VAL A 203 4.06 22.78 1.99
C VAL A 203 4.96 23.79 1.26
N LEU A 204 6.24 23.88 1.65
CA LEU A 204 7.23 24.79 1.06
C LEU A 204 7.58 24.46 -0.39
N CYS A 205 7.47 23.19 -0.81
CA CYS A 205 7.56 22.83 -2.24
C CYS A 205 6.49 23.53 -3.10
N ALA A 206 5.41 24.06 -2.50
CA ALA A 206 4.35 24.81 -3.19
C ALA A 206 3.73 24.08 -4.40
N SER A 207 3.74 22.74 -4.37
CA SER A 207 3.10 21.89 -5.38
C SER A 207 1.63 21.68 -5.04
N LYS A 208 0.71 22.08 -5.94
CA LYS A 208 -0.75 21.88 -5.78
C LYS A 208 -1.08 20.40 -5.53
N MET A 209 -0.48 19.50 -6.30
CA MET A 209 -0.65 18.05 -6.11
C MET A 209 -0.02 17.57 -4.80
N GLY A 210 1.13 18.15 -4.42
CA GLY A 210 1.77 17.93 -3.12
C GLY A 210 0.82 18.20 -1.94
N TRP A 211 0.08 19.30 -1.98
CA TRP A 211 -0.87 19.68 -0.93
C TRP A 211 -2.11 18.77 -0.92
N ILE A 212 -2.65 18.42 -2.08
CA ILE A 212 -3.82 17.53 -2.19
C ILE A 212 -3.50 16.15 -1.60
N VAL A 213 -2.38 15.55 -2.00
CA VAL A 213 -1.97 14.23 -1.51
C VAL A 213 -1.66 14.27 -0.01
N LEU A 214 -1.08 15.37 0.51
CA LEU A 214 -0.89 15.54 1.95
C LEU A 214 -2.22 15.58 2.71
N ALA A 215 -3.21 16.32 2.21
CA ALA A 215 -4.54 16.38 2.82
C ALA A 215 -5.21 14.99 2.84
N LEU A 216 -5.14 14.25 1.73
CA LEU A 216 -5.68 12.88 1.64
C LEU A 216 -4.95 11.92 2.59
N PHE A 217 -3.63 12.04 2.73
CA PHE A 217 -2.85 11.27 3.69
C PHE A 217 -3.32 11.52 5.14
N LEU A 218 -3.53 12.79 5.52
CA LEU A 218 -4.01 13.16 6.85
C LEU A 218 -5.43 12.64 7.10
N LEU A 219 -6.33 12.76 6.13
CA LEU A 219 -7.70 12.22 6.19
C LEU A 219 -7.69 10.70 6.33
N TYR A 220 -6.82 10.01 5.59
CA TYR A 220 -6.68 8.57 5.67
C TYR A 220 -6.18 8.11 7.04
N GLN A 221 -5.13 8.77 7.56
CA GLN A 221 -4.62 8.54 8.91
C GLN A 221 -5.70 8.77 9.97
N ALA A 222 -6.57 9.76 9.76
CA ALA A 222 -7.71 10.03 10.61
C ALA A 222 -8.77 8.95 10.57
N ALA A 223 -9.12 8.48 9.38
CA ALA A 223 -10.06 7.38 9.21
C ALA A 223 -9.58 6.10 9.92
N LEU A 224 -8.28 5.79 9.85
CA LEU A 224 -7.71 4.61 10.51
C LEU A 224 -7.78 4.69 12.05
N ARG A 225 -7.67 5.89 12.63
CA ARG A 225 -7.60 6.11 14.08
C ARG A 225 -8.87 6.74 14.67
N TRP A 226 -9.94 6.88 13.89
CA TRP A 226 -11.15 7.64 14.28
C TRP A 226 -11.86 7.10 15.54
N LYS A 227 -11.69 5.79 15.81
CA LYS A 227 -12.27 5.14 16.99
C LYS A 227 -11.58 5.54 18.30
N ASP A 228 -10.35 6.04 18.24
CA ASP A 228 -9.63 6.55 19.40
C ASP A 228 -10.11 7.97 19.74
N ARG A 229 -10.79 8.11 20.88
CA ARG A 229 -11.41 9.36 21.31
C ARG A 229 -10.39 10.43 21.67
N ALA A 230 -9.24 10.06 22.21
CA ALA A 230 -8.16 11.01 22.56
C ALA A 230 -7.51 11.52 21.28
N TRP A 231 -7.16 10.59 20.37
CA TRP A 231 -6.59 10.92 19.07
C TRP A 231 -7.51 11.84 18.25
N ARG A 232 -8.82 11.53 18.21
CA ARG A 232 -9.81 12.32 17.47
C ARG A 232 -9.86 13.78 17.94
N ARG A 233 -9.79 14.04 19.25
CA ARG A 233 -9.76 15.41 19.80
C ARG A 233 -8.49 16.15 19.38
N SER A 234 -7.33 15.51 19.51
CA SER A 234 -6.05 16.07 19.10
C SER A 234 -5.99 16.37 17.61
N PHE A 235 -6.51 15.46 16.77
CA PHE A 235 -6.54 15.65 15.32
C PHE A 235 -7.41 16.84 14.90
N VAL A 236 -8.61 16.99 15.48
CA VAL A 236 -9.49 18.14 15.20
C VAL A 236 -8.81 19.44 15.63
N GLY A 237 -8.21 19.49 16.82
CA GLY A 237 -7.48 20.67 17.30
C GLY A 237 -6.28 21.04 16.40
N LEU A 238 -5.46 20.06 16.02
CA LEU A 238 -4.32 20.26 15.11
C LEU A 238 -4.77 20.68 13.71
N SER A 239 -5.86 20.12 13.20
CA SER A 239 -6.40 20.48 11.87
C SER A 239 -6.92 21.91 11.85
N LEU A 240 -7.59 22.36 12.92
CA LEU A 240 -8.01 23.75 13.07
C LEU A 240 -6.79 24.68 13.16
N ALA A 241 -5.79 24.34 13.96
CA ALA A 241 -4.56 25.14 14.06
C ALA A 241 -3.82 25.23 12.72
N ALA A 242 -3.70 24.12 11.99
CA ALA A 242 -3.10 24.09 10.66
C ALA A 242 -3.90 24.90 9.64
N ALA A 243 -5.23 24.84 9.67
CA ALA A 243 -6.10 25.65 8.81
C ALA A 243 -5.96 27.14 9.10
N THR A 244 -5.90 27.54 10.38
CA THR A 244 -5.65 28.92 10.79
C THR A 244 -4.28 29.40 10.33
N LEU A 245 -3.23 28.60 10.54
CA LEU A 245 -1.87 28.92 10.07
C LEU A 245 -1.83 29.05 8.54
N PHE A 246 -2.46 28.12 7.82
CA PHE A 246 -2.53 28.18 6.36
C PHE A 246 -3.30 29.41 5.87
N GLY A 247 -4.42 29.76 6.51
CA GLY A 247 -5.16 31.00 6.23
C GLY A 247 -4.30 32.24 6.45
N MET A 248 -3.52 32.28 7.55
CA MET A 248 -2.56 33.35 7.82
C MET A 248 -1.50 33.43 6.72
N LEU A 249 -0.92 32.29 6.29
CA LEU A 249 0.07 32.24 5.20
C LEU A 249 -0.51 32.73 3.87
N CYS A 250 -1.78 32.43 3.56
CA CYS A 250 -2.45 32.94 2.35
C CYS A 250 -2.57 34.47 2.36
N ILE A 251 -2.74 35.07 3.55
CA ILE A 251 -2.82 36.52 3.71
C ILE A 251 -1.43 37.14 3.64
N THR A 252 -0.46 36.61 4.39
CA THR A 252 0.85 37.25 4.60
C THR A 252 1.85 36.96 3.47
N ILE A 253 1.74 35.84 2.77
CA ILE A 253 2.73 35.41 1.77
C ILE A 253 2.13 35.50 0.36
N PRO A 254 2.58 36.48 -0.47
CA PRO A 254 2.07 36.67 -1.83
C PRO A 254 2.16 35.42 -2.71
N GLY A 255 3.25 34.64 -2.60
CA GLY A 255 3.42 33.40 -3.37
C GLY A 255 2.37 32.32 -3.07
N VAL A 256 2.01 32.14 -1.79
CA VAL A 256 0.96 31.19 -1.38
C VAL A 256 -0.41 31.70 -1.85
N ARG A 257 -0.67 33.00 -1.66
CA ARG A 257 -1.88 33.67 -2.15
C ARG A 257 -2.07 33.46 -3.64
N GLY A 258 -1.04 33.73 -4.43
CA GLY A 258 -1.06 33.56 -5.89
C GLY A 258 -1.44 32.15 -6.30
N LYS A 259 -0.85 31.12 -5.68
CA LYS A 259 -1.18 29.72 -5.98
C LYS A 259 -2.63 29.34 -5.65
N VAL A 260 -3.18 29.88 -4.57
CA VAL A 260 -4.60 29.68 -4.20
C VAL A 260 -5.52 30.42 -5.18
N THR A 261 -5.20 31.66 -5.53
CA THR A 261 -5.96 32.44 -6.52
C THR A 261 -5.96 31.76 -7.89
N GLU A 262 -4.81 31.25 -8.36
CA GLU A 262 -4.71 30.47 -9.60
C GLU A 262 -5.63 29.23 -9.56
N ALA A 263 -5.63 28.49 -8.45
CA ALA A 263 -6.47 27.30 -8.30
C ALA A 263 -7.97 27.66 -8.29
N TRP A 264 -8.32 28.78 -7.66
CA TRP A 264 -9.69 29.30 -7.62
C TRP A 264 -10.18 29.75 -9.01
N GLN A 265 -9.35 30.49 -9.74
CA GLN A 265 -9.64 30.91 -11.12
C GLN A 265 -9.82 29.70 -12.05
N ALA A 266 -8.96 28.69 -11.93
CA ALA A 266 -9.08 27.46 -12.70
C ALA A 266 -10.43 26.73 -12.46
N LEU A 267 -10.96 26.73 -11.23
CA LEU A 267 -12.27 26.16 -10.91
C LEU A 267 -13.44 26.95 -11.50
N GLN A 268 -13.27 28.27 -11.66
CA GLN A 268 -14.29 29.15 -12.24
C GLN A 268 -14.30 29.15 -13.77
N GLY A 269 -13.40 28.39 -14.40
CA GLY A 269 -13.32 28.30 -15.86
C GLY A 269 -12.84 29.59 -16.54
N THR A 270 -12.30 30.54 -15.79
CA THR A 270 -11.70 31.74 -16.38
C THR A 270 -10.40 31.37 -17.10
N ASN A 271 -10.17 31.99 -18.27
CA ASN A 271 -8.98 31.73 -19.08
C ASN A 271 -7.72 32.09 -18.27
N ALA A 272 -7.07 31.07 -17.72
CA ALA A 272 -5.73 31.20 -17.18
C ALA A 272 -4.82 31.73 -18.29
N HIS A 273 -3.93 32.67 -17.96
CA HIS A 273 -2.93 33.13 -18.90
C HIS A 273 -2.14 31.92 -19.43
N THR A 274 -1.82 31.91 -20.73
CA THR A 274 -1.09 30.81 -21.39
C THR A 274 0.28 30.54 -20.76
N GLU A 275 0.86 31.53 -20.08
CA GLU A 275 2.13 31.45 -19.36
C GLU A 275 2.02 30.83 -17.94
N ASP A 276 0.81 30.64 -17.40
CA ASP A 276 0.64 30.01 -16.08
C ASP A 276 0.83 28.49 -16.16
N SER A 277 1.40 27.89 -15.10
CA SER A 277 1.63 26.44 -14.97
C SER A 277 0.38 25.55 -15.17
N SER A 278 -0.81 26.12 -15.11
CA SER A 278 -2.09 25.42 -15.33
C SER A 278 -2.65 25.68 -16.73
N GLY A 279 -2.29 26.81 -17.38
CA GLY A 279 -2.59 27.10 -18.78
C GLY A 279 -1.68 26.30 -19.72
N ALA A 280 -0.37 26.32 -19.47
CA ALA A 280 0.61 25.54 -20.23
C ALA A 280 0.29 24.02 -20.22
N ARG A 281 -0.22 23.49 -19.09
CA ARG A 281 -0.65 22.09 -18.99
C ARG A 281 -1.78 21.73 -19.95
N ARG A 282 -2.73 22.64 -20.23
CA ARG A 282 -3.83 22.35 -21.15
C ARG A 282 -3.30 22.19 -22.58
N LEU A 283 -2.39 23.06 -23.00
CA LEU A 283 -1.78 23.03 -24.33
C LEU A 283 -0.95 21.76 -24.55
N VAL A 284 -0.10 21.38 -23.58
CA VAL A 284 0.69 20.16 -23.70
C VAL A 284 -0.15 18.88 -23.62
N TRP A 285 -1.28 18.91 -22.90
CA TRP A 285 -2.23 17.78 -22.88
C TRP A 285 -2.98 17.66 -24.20
N ASP A 286 -3.40 18.78 -24.80
CA ASP A 286 -4.05 18.78 -26.11
C ASP A 286 -3.14 18.15 -27.17
N ALA A 287 -1.88 18.59 -27.24
CA ALA A 287 -0.92 18.02 -28.17
C ALA A 287 -0.68 16.52 -27.96
N ALA A 288 -0.52 16.08 -26.70
CA ALA A 288 -0.32 14.66 -26.40
C ALA A 288 -1.56 13.81 -26.73
N ILE A 289 -2.76 14.34 -26.56
CA ILE A 289 -4.01 13.68 -26.94
C ILE A 289 -4.09 13.54 -28.46
N ARG A 290 -3.77 14.59 -29.22
CA ARG A 290 -3.76 14.55 -30.69
C ARG A 290 -2.80 13.50 -31.24
N LEU A 291 -1.56 13.47 -30.75
CA LEU A 291 -0.60 12.42 -31.13
C LEU A 291 -1.12 11.01 -30.83
N PHE A 292 -1.84 10.84 -29.72
CA PHE A 292 -2.49 9.57 -29.42
C PHE A 292 -3.68 9.26 -30.36
N GLU A 293 -4.47 10.25 -30.74
CA GLU A 293 -5.59 10.08 -31.69
C GLU A 293 -5.10 9.72 -33.10
N GLU A 294 -3.95 10.24 -33.51
CA GLU A 294 -3.32 9.92 -34.81
C GLU A 294 -2.75 8.50 -34.84
N ALA A 295 -2.16 8.03 -33.74
CA ALA A 295 -1.53 6.72 -33.64
C ALA A 295 -1.96 5.93 -32.38
N PRO A 296 -3.24 5.57 -32.22
CA PRO A 296 -3.76 5.06 -30.95
C PRO A 296 -3.24 3.68 -30.56
N LEU A 297 -2.79 2.86 -31.53
CA LEU A 297 -2.32 1.51 -31.25
C LEU A 297 -0.85 1.46 -30.83
N LEU A 298 0.03 2.16 -31.56
CA LEU A 298 1.49 2.07 -31.38
C LEU A 298 2.11 3.36 -30.84
N GLY A 299 1.39 4.49 -30.90
CA GLY A 299 1.94 5.81 -30.61
C GLY A 299 2.98 6.24 -31.63
N THR A 300 3.65 7.34 -31.35
CA THR A 300 4.68 7.92 -32.22
C THR A 300 6.00 7.15 -32.19
N GLY A 301 6.26 6.38 -31.14
CA GLY A 301 7.50 5.66 -30.93
C GLY A 301 8.33 6.24 -29.79
N THR A 302 9.16 5.38 -29.20
CA THR A 302 10.07 5.71 -28.08
C THR A 302 11.04 6.85 -28.42
N GLY A 303 11.55 6.87 -29.65
CA GLY A 303 12.52 7.85 -30.13
C GLY A 303 11.90 9.19 -30.55
N ASP A 304 10.65 9.17 -31.01
CA ASP A 304 10.11 10.31 -31.78
C ASP A 304 9.24 11.26 -30.94
N ILE A 305 8.70 10.79 -29.81
CA ILE A 305 7.74 11.55 -28.98
C ILE A 305 8.14 12.99 -28.70
N LYS A 306 9.43 13.26 -28.47
CA LYS A 306 9.88 14.63 -28.19
C LYS A 306 9.77 15.53 -29.40
N ASN A 307 10.18 15.06 -30.58
CA ASN A 307 10.14 15.84 -31.81
C ASN A 307 8.70 16.02 -32.28
N GLU A 308 7.87 14.98 -32.14
CA GLU A 308 6.44 15.03 -32.49
C GLU A 308 5.63 15.96 -31.58
N LEU A 309 5.96 16.07 -30.29
CA LEU A 309 5.33 17.10 -29.45
C LEU A 309 5.70 18.51 -29.91
N LEU A 310 6.97 18.73 -30.29
CA LEU A 310 7.43 20.04 -30.76
C LEU A 310 6.84 20.41 -32.13
N SER A 311 6.60 19.45 -33.03
CA SER A 311 5.92 19.72 -34.31
C SER A 311 4.49 20.17 -34.06
N VAL A 312 3.73 19.45 -33.23
CA VAL A 312 2.35 19.84 -32.87
C VAL A 312 2.32 21.22 -32.20
N TYR A 313 3.28 21.53 -31.32
CA TYR A 313 3.36 22.86 -30.72
C TYR A 313 3.60 23.97 -31.76
N ALA A 314 4.44 23.71 -32.77
CA ALA A 314 4.71 24.67 -33.83
C ALA A 314 3.52 24.84 -34.78
N GLU A 315 2.83 23.76 -35.11
CA GLU A 315 1.65 23.77 -36.00
C GLU A 315 0.45 24.50 -35.38
N GLU A 316 0.21 24.30 -34.09
CA GLU A 316 -0.93 24.89 -33.37
C GLU A 316 -0.62 26.27 -32.78
N GLY A 317 0.61 26.78 -32.93
CA GLY A 317 1.02 28.08 -32.38
C GLY A 317 1.11 28.09 -30.85
N TYR A 318 1.55 26.99 -30.24
CA TYR A 318 1.76 26.89 -28.79
C TYR A 318 3.16 27.39 -28.40
N ASP A 319 3.35 28.71 -28.49
CA ASP A 319 4.66 29.36 -28.33
C ASP A 319 5.35 29.00 -27.01
N TYR A 320 4.65 29.08 -25.88
CA TYR A 320 5.25 28.83 -24.56
C TYR A 320 5.76 27.39 -24.40
N PRO A 321 4.96 26.33 -24.64
CA PRO A 321 5.46 24.95 -24.66
C PRO A 321 6.58 24.68 -25.66
N LEU A 322 6.54 25.32 -26.84
CA LEU A 322 7.54 25.19 -27.88
C LEU A 322 8.90 25.76 -27.45
N GLU A 323 8.92 27.02 -26.98
CA GLU A 323 10.12 27.71 -26.50
C GLU A 323 10.78 26.96 -25.34
N HIS A 324 9.97 26.47 -24.39
CA HIS A 324 10.45 25.76 -23.21
C HIS A 324 10.64 24.25 -23.44
N ARG A 325 10.29 23.75 -24.63
CA ARG A 325 10.39 22.35 -25.04
C ARG A 325 9.78 21.38 -24.01
N LEU A 326 8.55 21.67 -23.60
CA LEU A 326 7.86 20.93 -22.55
C LEU A 326 7.51 19.51 -22.97
N ASN A 327 7.34 18.62 -21.98
CA ASN A 327 6.79 17.29 -22.17
C ASN A 327 5.28 17.28 -21.89
N ALA A 328 4.64 16.12 -21.97
CA ALA A 328 3.19 16.00 -21.78
C ALA A 328 2.71 16.34 -20.35
N HIS A 329 3.59 16.55 -19.37
CA HIS A 329 3.25 16.82 -17.96
C HIS A 329 2.14 15.90 -17.40
N SER A 330 2.16 14.64 -17.81
CA SER A 330 1.26 13.57 -17.37
C SER A 330 1.87 12.28 -17.88
N GLN A 331 2.30 11.39 -16.98
CA GLN A 331 2.92 10.14 -17.38
C GLN A 331 1.98 9.25 -18.21
N PHE A 332 0.66 9.38 -17.99
CA PHE A 332 -0.33 8.64 -18.75
C PHE A 332 -0.43 9.13 -20.19
N LEU A 333 -0.53 10.45 -20.40
CA LEU A 333 -0.56 11.03 -21.74
C LEU A 333 0.79 10.87 -22.45
N GLN A 334 1.90 10.98 -21.71
CA GLN A 334 3.24 10.75 -22.23
C GLN A 334 3.36 9.35 -22.84
N PHE A 335 2.93 8.31 -22.13
CA PHE A 335 2.98 6.95 -22.66
C PHE A 335 1.89 6.64 -23.68
N ALA A 336 0.72 7.28 -23.59
CA ALA A 336 -0.31 7.15 -24.61
C ALA A 336 0.20 7.69 -25.95
N ALA A 337 0.77 8.90 -25.97
CA ALA A 337 1.32 9.50 -27.18
C ALA A 337 2.54 8.73 -27.70
N ALA A 338 3.47 8.33 -26.83
CA ALA A 338 4.71 7.66 -27.25
C ALA A 338 4.52 6.19 -27.68
N LEU A 339 3.65 5.45 -26.99
CA LEU A 339 3.59 3.98 -27.08
C LEU A 339 2.17 3.44 -27.34
N GLY A 340 1.21 4.34 -27.60
CA GLY A 340 -0.18 4.01 -27.85
C GLY A 340 -0.91 3.44 -26.63
N LEU A 341 -2.03 2.80 -26.92
CA LEU A 341 -2.91 2.16 -25.93
C LEU A 341 -2.17 1.12 -25.07
N PRO A 342 -1.27 0.26 -25.61
CA PRO A 342 -0.54 -0.69 -24.77
C PRO A 342 0.35 0.01 -23.73
N GLY A 343 1.02 1.11 -24.09
CA GLY A 343 1.81 1.90 -23.14
C GLY A 343 0.95 2.49 -22.01
N LEU A 344 -0.17 3.12 -22.37
CA LEU A 344 -1.15 3.65 -21.43
C LEU A 344 -1.69 2.55 -20.48
N LEU A 345 -2.07 1.40 -21.04
CA LEU A 345 -2.57 0.28 -20.24
C LEU A 345 -1.51 -0.27 -19.30
N LEU A 346 -0.26 -0.42 -19.74
CA LEU A 346 0.82 -0.95 -18.91
C LEU A 346 1.14 -0.03 -17.73
N VAL A 347 1.20 1.29 -17.92
CA VAL A 347 1.43 2.23 -16.81
C VAL A 347 0.24 2.26 -15.83
N LEU A 348 -1.00 2.12 -16.33
CA LEU A 348 -2.19 2.00 -15.48
C LEU A 348 -2.18 0.69 -14.69
N LEU A 349 -1.95 -0.45 -15.34
CA LEU A 349 -1.91 -1.76 -14.70
C LEU A 349 -0.78 -1.85 -13.66
N MET A 350 0.37 -1.22 -13.92
CA MET A 350 1.49 -1.11 -12.99
C MET A 350 1.11 -0.50 -11.64
N LEU A 351 0.11 0.39 -11.62
CA LEU A 351 -0.35 1.05 -10.39
C LEU A 351 -1.65 0.42 -9.86
N LEU A 352 -2.63 0.17 -10.72
CA LEU A 352 -3.98 -0.24 -10.34
C LEU A 352 -4.05 -1.69 -9.86
N VAL A 353 -3.36 -2.63 -10.50
CA VAL A 353 -3.39 -4.04 -10.08
C VAL A 353 -2.79 -4.19 -8.67
N PRO A 354 -1.55 -3.72 -8.39
CA PRO A 354 -1.00 -3.77 -7.04
C PRO A 354 -1.85 -3.02 -6.02
N LEU A 355 -2.50 -1.91 -6.40
CA LEU A 355 -3.38 -1.13 -5.52
C LEU A 355 -4.58 -1.96 -5.06
N VAL A 356 -5.25 -2.68 -5.98
CA VAL A 356 -6.39 -3.55 -5.63
C VAL A 356 -5.96 -4.64 -4.64
N PHE A 357 -4.81 -5.28 -4.87
CA PHE A 357 -4.28 -6.27 -3.94
C PHE A 357 -3.90 -5.65 -2.59
N ALA A 358 -3.25 -4.49 -2.60
CA ALA A 358 -2.86 -3.78 -1.37
C ALA A 358 -4.09 -3.40 -0.53
N ILE A 359 -5.18 -2.95 -1.15
CA ILE A 359 -6.46 -2.67 -0.47
C ILE A 359 -7.04 -3.95 0.14
N ARG A 360 -7.11 -5.04 -0.64
CA ARG A 360 -7.65 -6.33 -0.19
C ARG A 360 -6.87 -6.88 1.00
N ARG A 361 -5.55 -6.73 0.99
CA ARG A 361 -4.62 -7.18 2.05
C ARG A 361 -4.38 -6.14 3.15
N ARG A 362 -5.03 -4.98 3.09
CA ARG A 362 -4.88 -3.88 4.07
C ARG A 362 -3.44 -3.40 4.25
N GLN A 363 -2.67 -3.38 3.17
CA GLN A 363 -1.31 -2.85 3.15
C GLN A 363 -1.35 -1.32 3.02
N HIS A 364 -1.74 -0.66 4.11
CA HIS A 364 -2.03 0.78 4.16
C HIS A 364 -0.89 1.65 3.59
N ALA A 365 0.37 1.33 3.90
CA ALA A 365 1.52 2.08 3.39
C ALA A 365 1.66 1.96 1.85
N LEU A 366 1.50 0.75 1.31
CA LEU A 366 1.53 0.50 -0.13
C LEU A 366 0.33 1.15 -0.85
N VAL A 367 -0.86 1.13 -0.25
CA VAL A 367 -2.05 1.83 -0.77
C VAL A 367 -1.77 3.32 -0.92
N LEU A 368 -1.25 3.98 0.13
CA LEU A 368 -0.97 5.41 0.09
C LEU A 368 0.17 5.74 -0.88
N PHE A 369 1.21 4.91 -0.97
CA PHE A 369 2.28 5.08 -1.96
C PHE A 369 1.75 5.01 -3.41
N LEU A 370 0.93 4.01 -3.72
CA LEU A 370 0.38 3.83 -5.07
C LEU A 370 -0.62 4.94 -5.43
N LEU A 371 -1.46 5.38 -4.50
CA LEU A 371 -2.38 6.51 -4.71
C LEU A 371 -1.62 7.82 -4.89
N ALA A 372 -0.60 8.10 -4.07
CA ALA A 372 0.25 9.28 -4.22
C ALA A 372 0.94 9.27 -5.59
N THR A 373 1.52 8.13 -5.99
CA THR A 373 2.20 7.97 -7.29
C THR A 373 1.22 8.17 -8.46
N LEU A 374 0.02 7.57 -8.38
CA LEU A 374 -1.04 7.74 -9.37
C LEU A 374 -1.38 9.22 -9.57
N MET A 375 -1.55 9.96 -8.46
CA MET A 375 -1.90 11.38 -8.48
C MET A 375 -0.78 12.26 -9.05
N HIS A 376 0.49 12.01 -8.69
CA HIS A 376 1.61 12.75 -9.28
C HIS A 376 1.80 12.43 -10.77
N PHE A 377 1.62 11.17 -11.17
CA PHE A 377 1.69 10.77 -12.58
C PHE A 377 0.61 11.43 -13.44
N SER A 378 -0.52 11.85 -12.86
CA SER A 378 -1.56 12.60 -13.58
C SER A 378 -1.17 14.02 -13.97
N VAL A 379 -0.14 14.61 -13.34
CA VAL A 379 0.21 16.03 -13.53
C VAL A 379 1.70 16.27 -13.81
N GLU A 380 2.47 15.20 -13.90
CA GLU A 380 3.91 15.22 -14.17
C GLU A 380 4.35 13.94 -14.91
N SER A 381 5.21 14.08 -15.91
CA SER A 381 5.83 12.95 -16.62
C SER A 381 7.06 12.47 -15.85
N MET A 382 6.82 11.88 -14.67
CA MET A 382 7.88 11.56 -13.71
C MET A 382 8.91 10.51 -14.21
N LEU A 383 8.50 9.59 -15.07
CA LEU A 383 9.36 8.53 -15.60
C LEU A 383 10.21 8.98 -16.80
N GLU A 384 10.18 10.26 -17.15
CA GLU A 384 11.04 10.89 -18.16
C GLU A 384 12.35 11.43 -17.56
N VAL A 385 12.53 11.32 -16.23
CA VAL A 385 13.73 11.79 -15.52
C VAL A 385 14.22 10.72 -14.55
N GLN A 386 15.54 10.56 -14.44
CA GLN A 386 16.16 9.53 -13.60
C GLN A 386 15.70 9.58 -12.13
N ALA A 387 15.48 10.77 -11.56
CA ALA A 387 14.97 10.90 -10.20
C ALA A 387 13.59 10.22 -10.03
N GLY A 388 12.67 10.39 -10.98
CA GLY A 388 11.37 9.72 -10.90
C GLY A 388 11.48 8.22 -11.16
N VAL A 389 12.24 7.80 -12.18
CA VAL A 389 12.42 6.38 -12.52
C VAL A 389 13.09 5.60 -11.39
N ILE A 390 14.26 6.05 -10.93
CA ILE A 390 15.03 5.37 -9.88
C ILE A 390 14.26 5.43 -8.55
N GLY A 391 13.62 6.56 -8.25
CA GLY A 391 12.75 6.70 -7.09
C GLY A 391 11.63 5.67 -7.10
N PHE A 392 10.85 5.60 -8.18
CA PHE A 392 9.72 4.68 -8.31
C PHE A 392 10.16 3.22 -8.18
N ALA A 393 11.17 2.82 -8.95
CA ALA A 393 11.68 1.44 -8.93
C ALA A 393 12.24 1.06 -7.56
N THR A 394 12.95 1.97 -6.88
CA THR A 394 13.47 1.75 -5.52
C THR A 394 12.34 1.63 -4.50
N PHE A 395 11.36 2.53 -4.50
CA PHE A 395 10.25 2.48 -3.54
C PHE A 395 9.37 1.24 -3.76
N ALA A 396 9.04 0.92 -5.01
CA ALA A 396 8.31 -0.30 -5.35
C ALA A 396 9.04 -1.56 -4.84
N LEU A 397 10.37 -1.59 -5.00
CA LEU A 397 11.21 -2.67 -4.49
C LEU A 397 11.21 -2.75 -2.96
N LEU A 398 11.42 -1.63 -2.26
CA LEU A 398 11.44 -1.57 -0.80
C LEU A 398 10.09 -1.97 -0.18
N PHE A 399 8.96 -1.53 -0.76
CA PHE A 399 7.63 -1.96 -0.32
C PHE A 399 7.42 -3.46 -0.58
N THR A 400 7.95 -4.01 -1.68
CA THR A 400 7.85 -5.45 -1.97
C THR A 400 8.68 -6.28 -0.99
N TRP A 401 9.90 -5.85 -0.65
CA TRP A 401 10.73 -6.52 0.37
C TRP A 401 10.13 -6.48 1.77
N GLY A 402 9.44 -5.40 2.13
CA GLY A 402 8.74 -5.29 3.42
C GLY A 402 7.64 -6.35 3.63
N ARG A 403 7.01 -6.82 2.55
CA ARG A 403 5.91 -7.81 2.59
C ARG A 403 6.35 -9.19 3.07
N VAL A 404 7.62 -9.56 2.86
CA VAL A 404 8.14 -10.92 3.11
C VAL A 404 8.13 -11.30 4.61
N LYS A 405 7.84 -10.36 5.51
CA LYS A 405 7.65 -10.66 6.95
C LYS A 405 6.39 -10.06 7.58
N GLU A 406 5.69 -9.14 6.91
CA GLU A 406 4.48 -8.49 7.47
C GLU A 406 3.20 -9.32 7.30
N GLU A 407 3.15 -10.30 6.40
CA GLU A 407 1.87 -10.94 6.05
C GLU A 407 1.38 -12.05 7.00
N GLN A 408 2.12 -12.46 8.03
CA GLN A 408 1.58 -13.42 9.00
C GLN A 408 1.90 -12.99 10.42
N GLY A 409 1.01 -12.14 10.98
CA GLY A 409 0.67 -12.33 12.39
C GLY A 409 0.23 -13.79 12.61
N PRO A 410 0.27 -14.28 13.86
CA PRO A 410 -0.06 -15.68 14.15
C PRO A 410 -1.39 -16.06 13.47
N PRO A 411 -1.42 -17.08 12.58
CA PRO A 411 -2.62 -17.40 11.82
C PRO A 411 -3.78 -17.64 12.77
N HIS A 412 -4.92 -17.01 12.51
CA HIS A 412 -6.09 -17.13 13.35
C HIS A 412 -6.93 -18.32 12.89
N ILE A 413 -6.95 -19.36 13.71
CA ILE A 413 -7.69 -20.60 13.47
C ILE A 413 -8.89 -20.64 14.41
N VAL A 414 -10.07 -20.83 13.82
CA VAL A 414 -11.30 -21.07 14.57
C VAL A 414 -11.58 -22.57 14.57
N LEU A 415 -11.66 -23.17 15.75
CA LEU A 415 -12.07 -24.56 15.93
C LEU A 415 -13.56 -24.60 16.30
N LEU A 416 -14.40 -25.10 15.41
CA LEU A 416 -15.84 -25.24 15.60
C LEU A 416 -16.17 -26.70 15.91
N THR A 417 -16.66 -26.95 17.13
CA THR A 417 -16.98 -28.31 17.59
C THR A 417 -18.15 -28.26 18.56
N GLN A 418 -18.90 -29.35 18.70
CA GLN A 418 -19.85 -29.44 19.81
C GLN A 418 -19.18 -29.88 21.12
N TYR A 419 -18.06 -30.59 21.04
CA TYR A 419 -17.42 -31.28 22.16
C TYR A 419 -16.07 -30.65 22.50
N PHE A 420 -15.94 -30.15 23.73
CA PHE A 420 -14.71 -29.57 24.24
C PHE A 420 -14.66 -29.62 25.78
N PRO A 421 -13.47 -29.71 26.42
CA PRO A 421 -13.36 -29.70 27.90
C PRO A 421 -14.15 -28.53 28.49
N PRO A 422 -14.80 -28.65 29.66
CA PRO A 422 -14.47 -29.55 30.78
C PRO A 422 -15.08 -30.96 30.70
N GLU A 423 -15.88 -31.25 29.68
CA GLU A 423 -16.35 -32.62 29.43
C GLU A 423 -15.16 -33.55 29.18
N THR A 424 -15.26 -34.79 29.64
CA THR A 424 -14.25 -35.83 29.43
C THR A 424 -14.72 -36.80 28.35
N GLY A 425 -13.85 -37.05 27.37
CA GLY A 425 -14.12 -37.98 26.29
C GLY A 425 -13.05 -37.91 25.20
N ALA A 426 -13.07 -38.89 24.29
CA ALA A 426 -12.11 -38.99 23.19
C ALA A 426 -12.10 -37.74 22.28
N PRO A 427 -13.24 -37.23 21.75
CA PRO A 427 -13.22 -36.05 20.89
C PRO A 427 -12.80 -34.79 21.66
N GLN A 428 -13.22 -34.63 22.92
CA GLN A 428 -12.84 -33.48 23.75
C GLN A 428 -11.32 -33.42 23.96
N ASN A 429 -10.70 -34.54 24.32
CA ASN A 429 -9.25 -34.60 24.56
C ASN A 429 -8.46 -34.39 23.27
N ARG A 430 -8.89 -35.01 22.15
CA ARG A 430 -8.23 -34.86 20.85
C ARG A 430 -8.29 -33.41 20.36
N LEU A 431 -9.46 -32.80 20.40
CA LEU A 431 -9.65 -31.42 19.93
C LEU A 431 -8.95 -30.41 20.84
N TYR A 432 -8.91 -30.66 22.14
CA TYR A 432 -8.14 -29.86 23.08
C TYR A 432 -6.64 -29.93 22.77
N ALA A 433 -6.08 -31.14 22.63
CA ALA A 433 -4.69 -31.34 22.26
C ALA A 433 -4.36 -30.69 20.91
N THR A 434 -5.27 -30.78 19.93
CA THR A 434 -5.13 -30.12 18.63
C THR A 434 -5.08 -28.59 18.77
N ALA A 435 -6.00 -28.00 19.54
CA ALA A 435 -6.03 -26.55 19.77
C ALA A 435 -4.76 -26.06 20.49
N VAL A 436 -4.28 -26.80 21.48
CA VAL A 436 -3.02 -26.54 22.20
C VAL A 436 -1.83 -26.63 21.25
N GLN A 437 -1.72 -27.69 20.46
CA GLN A 437 -0.62 -27.86 19.51
C GLN A 437 -0.61 -26.76 18.44
N LEU A 438 -1.77 -26.37 17.90
CA LEU A 438 -1.85 -25.28 16.94
C LEU A 438 -1.36 -23.96 17.54
N ARG A 439 -1.74 -23.67 18.79
CA ARG A 439 -1.25 -22.51 19.54
C ARG A 439 0.27 -22.55 19.70
N ASP A 440 0.82 -23.71 20.10
CA ASP A 440 2.26 -23.88 20.33
C ASP A 440 3.09 -23.73 19.05
N HIS A 441 2.48 -23.99 17.88
CA HIS A 441 3.06 -23.71 16.57
C HIS A 441 2.83 -22.25 16.10
N GLY A 442 2.41 -21.37 17.01
CA GLY A 442 2.29 -19.94 16.77
C GLY A 442 0.98 -19.52 16.11
N ALA A 443 -0.07 -20.34 16.11
CA ALA A 443 -1.41 -19.91 15.71
C ALA A 443 -2.15 -19.21 16.85
N ARG A 444 -2.99 -18.22 16.52
CA ARG A 444 -4.02 -17.74 17.45
C ARG A 444 -5.21 -18.69 17.31
N VAL A 445 -5.63 -19.34 18.40
CA VAL A 445 -6.75 -20.30 18.35
C VAL A 445 -7.95 -19.76 19.12
N THR A 446 -9.11 -19.76 18.47
CA THR A 446 -10.41 -19.50 19.09
C THR A 446 -11.29 -20.73 18.95
N VAL A 447 -11.82 -21.25 20.05
CA VAL A 447 -12.70 -22.41 20.07
C VAL A 447 -14.14 -21.95 20.19
N LEU A 448 -15.00 -22.30 19.24
CA LEU A 448 -16.44 -22.11 19.32
C LEU A 448 -17.10 -23.45 19.60
N THR A 449 -17.63 -23.61 20.81
CA THR A 449 -18.13 -24.89 21.34
C THR A 449 -19.48 -24.80 22.02
N ALA A 450 -20.11 -25.93 22.32
CA ALA A 450 -21.34 -25.97 23.08
C ALA A 450 -21.10 -25.82 24.60
N MET A 451 -22.19 -25.54 25.33
CA MET A 451 -22.21 -25.70 26.78
C MET A 451 -21.97 -27.17 27.15
N PRO A 452 -21.09 -27.43 28.14
CA PRO A 452 -20.71 -28.79 28.51
C PRO A 452 -21.89 -29.56 29.11
N ASN A 453 -22.24 -30.69 28.51
CA ASN A 453 -23.40 -31.53 28.80
C ASN A 453 -23.12 -33.05 28.72
N TYR A 454 -22.07 -33.49 28.02
CA TYR A 454 -21.67 -34.90 27.89
C TYR A 454 -20.81 -35.37 29.09
N PRO A 455 -20.90 -36.65 29.54
CA PRO A 455 -21.78 -37.73 29.07
C PRO A 455 -23.15 -37.76 29.76
N ALA A 456 -23.35 -36.97 30.81
CA ALA A 456 -24.54 -37.02 31.66
C ALA A 456 -25.82 -36.51 30.97
N MET A 457 -25.72 -35.92 29.77
CA MET A 457 -26.80 -35.22 29.07
C MET A 457 -27.50 -34.21 29.98
N ARG A 458 -26.70 -33.46 30.73
CA ARG A 458 -27.14 -32.36 31.61
C ARG A 458 -26.06 -31.28 31.60
N VAL A 459 -26.46 -30.03 31.38
CA VAL A 459 -25.51 -28.91 31.39
C VAL A 459 -24.83 -28.83 32.77
N HIS A 460 -23.49 -28.77 32.77
CA HIS A 460 -22.70 -28.59 33.98
C HIS A 460 -23.17 -27.38 34.77
N GLU A 461 -23.13 -27.48 36.09
CA GLU A 461 -23.70 -26.51 37.01
C GLU A 461 -23.22 -25.07 36.77
N ALA A 462 -21.90 -24.89 36.55
CA ALA A 462 -21.28 -23.59 36.30
C ALA A 462 -21.75 -22.89 35.00
N TYR A 463 -22.41 -23.62 34.09
CA TYR A 463 -22.79 -23.15 32.75
C TYR A 463 -24.31 -23.02 32.57
N ARG A 464 -25.11 -23.35 33.60
CA ARG A 464 -26.57 -23.30 33.53
C ARG A 464 -27.11 -21.87 33.39
N GLY A 465 -28.21 -21.72 32.66
CA GLY A 465 -28.90 -20.44 32.49
C GLY A 465 -28.22 -19.43 31.54
N ARG A 466 -27.09 -19.78 30.92
CA ARG A 466 -26.36 -18.90 30.02
C ARG A 466 -26.63 -19.25 28.56
N LEU A 467 -26.94 -18.25 27.74
CA LEU A 467 -27.08 -18.42 26.28
C LEU A 467 -25.72 -18.43 25.58
N PHE A 468 -24.82 -17.55 25.99
CA PHE A 468 -23.45 -17.46 25.50
C PHE A 468 -22.49 -17.23 26.67
N MET A 469 -21.28 -17.75 26.57
CA MET A 469 -20.23 -17.51 27.56
C MET A 469 -18.88 -17.45 26.87
N ARG A 470 -18.02 -16.53 27.33
CA ARG A 470 -16.62 -16.47 26.93
C ARG A 470 -15.76 -16.83 28.12
N GLU A 471 -14.81 -17.72 27.92
CA GLU A 471 -13.82 -18.09 28.92
C GLU A 471 -12.44 -18.22 28.27
N GLU A 472 -11.42 -18.19 29.10
CA GLU A 472 -10.04 -18.43 28.68
C GLU A 472 -9.56 -19.69 29.38
N ARG A 473 -9.00 -20.64 28.62
CA ARG A 473 -8.43 -21.87 29.17
C ARG A 473 -7.06 -22.10 28.55
N GLU A 474 -6.02 -22.07 29.39
CA GLU A 474 -4.63 -22.19 28.93
C GLU A 474 -4.33 -21.27 27.73
N CYS A 475 -4.69 -19.99 27.83
CA CYS A 475 -4.51 -19.00 26.75
C CYS A 475 -5.26 -19.31 25.44
N LEU A 476 -6.20 -20.26 25.43
CA LEU A 476 -7.17 -20.46 24.35
C LEU A 476 -8.43 -19.64 24.65
N GLU A 477 -8.88 -18.87 23.66
CA GLU A 477 -10.16 -18.16 23.72
C GLU A 477 -11.30 -19.16 23.44
N VAL A 478 -12.12 -19.47 24.44
CA VAL A 478 -13.24 -20.41 24.31
C VAL A 478 -14.56 -19.66 24.37
N LEU A 479 -15.35 -19.79 23.30
CA LEU A 479 -16.67 -19.22 23.12
C LEU A 479 -17.69 -20.35 23.19
N ARG A 480 -18.56 -20.31 24.19
CA ARG A 480 -19.61 -21.31 24.38
C ARG A 480 -20.97 -20.80 23.96
N ALA A 481 -21.72 -21.63 23.25
CA ALA A 481 -23.10 -21.37 22.89
C ALA A 481 -24.05 -22.42 23.50
N TRP A 482 -25.25 -21.98 23.83
CA TRP A 482 -26.31 -22.83 24.36
C TRP A 482 -26.71 -23.93 23.38
N LEU A 483 -27.17 -25.06 23.91
CA LEU A 483 -27.80 -26.12 23.15
C LEU A 483 -28.93 -26.75 23.96
N LEU A 484 -29.89 -27.35 23.27
CA LEU A 484 -30.98 -28.10 23.87
C LEU A 484 -30.48 -29.45 24.35
N VAL A 485 -30.45 -29.66 25.66
CA VAL A 485 -30.01 -30.92 26.26
C VAL A 485 -31.20 -31.68 26.81
N SER A 486 -31.32 -32.96 26.47
CA SER A 486 -32.36 -33.86 26.97
C SER A 486 -31.77 -35.21 27.37
N PRO A 487 -32.17 -35.79 28.52
CA PRO A 487 -31.73 -37.13 28.93
C PRO A 487 -32.35 -38.24 28.09
N LYS A 488 -33.36 -37.94 27.26
CA LYS A 488 -34.02 -38.92 26.38
C LYS A 488 -33.08 -39.31 25.23
N ARG A 489 -32.79 -40.62 25.09
CA ARG A 489 -31.83 -41.14 24.10
C ARG A 489 -32.39 -41.31 22.68
N SER A 490 -33.67 -40.98 22.45
CA SER A 490 -34.37 -41.15 21.17
C SER A 490 -33.87 -40.17 20.09
N LEU A 491 -33.96 -40.59 18.82
CA LEU A 491 -33.46 -39.86 17.66
C LEU A 491 -33.94 -38.39 17.56
N PRO A 492 -35.23 -38.04 17.77
CA PRO A 492 -35.68 -36.65 17.67
C PRO A 492 -34.99 -35.71 18.67
N TRP A 493 -34.75 -36.18 19.89
CA TRP A 493 -34.07 -35.40 20.93
C TRP A 493 -32.57 -35.24 20.65
N ARG A 494 -31.93 -36.24 20.01
CA ARG A 494 -30.54 -36.11 19.54
C ARG A 494 -30.42 -35.11 18.40
N LEU A 495 -31.32 -35.18 17.41
CA LEU A 495 -31.34 -34.23 16.31
C LEU A 495 -31.63 -32.81 16.81
N ALA A 496 -32.58 -32.64 17.73
CA ALA A 496 -32.88 -31.34 18.33
C ALA A 496 -31.67 -30.77 19.10
N ASN A 497 -30.92 -31.63 19.82
CA ASN A 497 -29.66 -31.23 20.45
C ASN A 497 -28.64 -30.72 19.41
N TYR A 498 -28.40 -31.47 18.34
CA TYR A 498 -27.48 -31.05 17.27
C TYR A 498 -27.92 -29.77 16.57
N PHE A 499 -29.15 -29.72 16.06
CA PHE A 499 -29.66 -28.56 15.31
C PHE A 499 -29.79 -27.30 16.17
N SER A 500 -30.09 -27.45 17.47
CA SER A 500 -30.07 -26.31 18.38
C SER A 500 -28.66 -25.70 18.47
N PHE A 501 -27.61 -26.52 18.54
CA PHE A 501 -26.23 -26.04 18.56
C PHE A 501 -25.78 -25.50 17.20
N VAL A 502 -26.23 -26.08 16.08
CA VAL A 502 -26.02 -25.52 14.74
C VAL A 502 -26.52 -24.07 14.71
N ALA A 503 -27.76 -23.84 15.13
CA ALA A 503 -28.35 -22.50 15.14
C ALA A 503 -27.62 -21.53 16.09
N THR A 504 -27.37 -21.93 17.34
CA THR A 504 -26.74 -21.04 18.32
C THR A 504 -25.26 -20.78 18.06
N SER A 505 -24.51 -21.76 17.53
CA SER A 505 -23.11 -21.56 17.13
C SER A 505 -23.00 -20.59 15.96
N LEU A 506 -23.95 -20.63 15.01
CA LEU A 506 -24.00 -19.65 13.94
C LEU A 506 -24.22 -18.24 14.50
N VAL A 507 -25.20 -18.04 15.38
CA VAL A 507 -25.48 -16.74 16.01
C VAL A 507 -24.29 -16.26 16.84
N ALA A 508 -23.72 -17.11 17.70
CA ALA A 508 -22.53 -16.79 18.49
C ALA A 508 -21.37 -16.37 17.56
N GLY A 509 -21.08 -17.19 16.55
CA GLY A 509 -20.00 -16.96 15.61
C GLY A 509 -20.16 -15.66 14.84
N LEU A 510 -21.38 -15.31 14.45
CA LEU A 510 -21.67 -14.03 13.79
C LEU A 510 -21.32 -12.85 14.69
N LEU A 511 -21.78 -12.90 15.94
CA LEU A 511 -21.67 -11.79 16.91
C LEU A 511 -20.27 -11.63 17.51
N THR A 512 -19.54 -12.72 17.73
CA THR A 512 -18.32 -12.70 18.55
C THR A 512 -17.04 -13.05 17.79
N LEU A 513 -17.09 -13.90 16.75
CA LEU A 513 -15.86 -14.28 16.05
C LEU A 513 -15.30 -13.12 15.24
N ARG A 514 -13.99 -12.93 15.35
CA ARG A 514 -13.21 -12.06 14.47
C ARG A 514 -12.98 -12.76 13.12
N ARG A 515 -12.40 -12.03 12.16
CA ARG A 515 -11.92 -12.66 10.90
C ARG A 515 -10.91 -13.75 11.24
N ALA A 516 -10.97 -14.87 10.53
CA ALA A 516 -10.11 -16.03 10.72
C ALA A 516 -9.52 -16.44 9.37
N ASP A 517 -8.32 -17.01 9.39
CA ASP A 517 -7.63 -17.52 8.21
C ASP A 517 -8.14 -18.92 7.85
N VAL A 518 -8.40 -19.73 8.89
CA VAL A 518 -8.92 -21.09 8.78
C VAL A 518 -10.07 -21.28 9.78
N LEU A 519 -11.14 -21.93 9.34
CA LEU A 519 -12.20 -22.45 10.19
C LEU A 519 -12.19 -23.97 10.07
N LEU A 520 -11.77 -24.65 11.13
CA LEU A 520 -11.76 -26.10 11.22
C LEU A 520 -13.02 -26.54 11.96
N VAL A 521 -13.85 -27.37 11.33
CA VAL A 521 -15.06 -27.95 11.94
C VAL A 521 -14.91 -29.45 12.12
N GLU A 522 -15.33 -29.96 13.26
CA GLU A 522 -15.34 -31.39 13.58
C GLU A 522 -16.75 -31.99 13.34
N SER A 523 -16.82 -33.12 12.65
CA SER A 523 -17.98 -34.04 12.66
C SER A 523 -17.67 -35.28 13.51
N PRO A 524 -18.58 -35.74 14.39
CA PRO A 524 -19.97 -35.30 14.56
C PRO A 524 -20.21 -34.09 15.49
N PRO A 525 -21.37 -33.40 15.37
CA PRO A 525 -22.45 -33.69 14.41
C PRO A 525 -22.18 -33.12 13.01
N LEU A 526 -22.46 -33.92 11.98
CA LEU A 526 -22.25 -33.57 10.57
C LEU A 526 -22.89 -32.22 10.19
N PHE A 527 -24.11 -31.97 10.67
CA PHE A 527 -24.85 -30.74 10.36
C PHE A 527 -24.21 -29.46 10.90
N LEU A 528 -23.21 -29.56 11.79
CA LEU A 528 -22.38 -28.41 12.20
C LEU A 528 -21.62 -27.79 11.01
N GLY A 529 -21.42 -28.55 9.94
CA GLY A 529 -20.92 -28.06 8.66
C GLY A 529 -21.72 -26.92 8.07
N ILE A 530 -23.04 -26.84 8.32
CA ILE A 530 -23.88 -25.75 7.84
C ILE A 530 -23.41 -24.43 8.46
N SER A 531 -23.26 -24.38 9.78
CA SER A 531 -22.75 -23.21 10.49
C SER A 531 -21.31 -22.90 10.07
N ALA A 532 -20.48 -23.93 9.88
CA ALA A 532 -19.10 -23.79 9.43
C ALA A 532 -19.01 -23.13 8.04
N MET A 533 -19.80 -23.58 7.07
CA MET A 533 -19.84 -23.02 5.71
C MET A 533 -20.25 -21.54 5.72
N VAL A 534 -21.32 -21.20 6.45
CA VAL A 534 -21.80 -19.83 6.55
C VAL A 534 -20.78 -18.94 7.25
N LEU A 535 -20.23 -19.38 8.38
CA LEU A 535 -19.22 -18.63 9.12
C LEU A 535 -17.92 -18.48 8.34
N ALA A 536 -17.45 -19.52 7.65
CA ALA A 536 -16.25 -19.46 6.82
C ALA A 536 -16.39 -18.39 5.72
N ARG A 537 -17.54 -18.37 5.03
CA ARG A 537 -17.83 -17.38 3.99
C ARG A 537 -17.88 -15.94 4.55
N LEU A 538 -18.55 -15.74 5.69
CA LEU A 538 -18.70 -14.41 6.29
C LEU A 538 -17.44 -13.90 6.98
N LYS A 539 -16.65 -14.81 7.57
CA LYS A 539 -15.38 -14.48 8.24
C LYS A 539 -14.18 -14.53 7.28
N ARG A 540 -14.40 -14.89 6.01
CA ARG A 540 -13.40 -15.04 4.93
C ARG A 540 -12.30 -16.07 5.25
N ALA A 541 -12.69 -17.14 5.93
CA ALA A 541 -11.80 -18.22 6.32
C ALA A 541 -11.81 -19.34 5.27
N LYS A 542 -10.69 -20.05 5.12
CA LYS A 542 -10.67 -21.36 4.45
C LYS A 542 -11.36 -22.38 5.37
N LEU A 543 -12.34 -23.10 4.84
CA LEU A 543 -13.05 -24.15 5.58
C LEU A 543 -12.26 -25.45 5.52
N VAL A 544 -11.99 -26.06 6.67
CA VAL A 544 -11.46 -27.42 6.81
C VAL A 544 -12.52 -28.25 7.52
N PHE A 545 -13.08 -29.24 6.83
CA PHE A 545 -14.10 -30.12 7.38
C PHE A 545 -13.45 -31.44 7.80
N ASN A 546 -13.36 -31.70 9.11
CA ASN A 546 -12.78 -32.92 9.63
C ASN A 546 -13.86 -33.97 9.92
N VAL A 547 -13.84 -35.06 9.14
CA VAL A 547 -14.72 -36.21 9.34
C VAL A 547 -14.00 -37.23 10.22
N SER A 548 -14.26 -37.21 11.53
CA SER A 548 -13.57 -38.10 12.47
C SER A 548 -14.26 -39.44 12.67
N ASP A 549 -15.54 -39.54 12.30
CA ASP A 549 -16.33 -40.78 12.36
C ASP A 549 -17.08 -41.00 11.05
N LEU A 550 -17.08 -42.24 10.54
CA LEU A 550 -17.84 -42.67 9.37
C LEU A 550 -19.32 -42.85 9.75
N TRP A 551 -20.07 -41.75 9.80
CA TRP A 551 -21.51 -41.72 10.10
C TRP A 551 -22.20 -40.97 8.96
N PRO A 552 -22.81 -41.68 7.98
CA PRO A 552 -24.12 -42.35 8.14
C PRO A 552 -24.16 -43.80 7.62
N GLU A 553 -23.20 -44.19 6.77
CA GLU A 553 -23.14 -45.50 6.10
C GLU A 553 -23.07 -46.64 7.11
N SER A 554 -22.27 -46.48 8.17
CA SER A 554 -22.19 -47.45 9.28
C SER A 554 -23.52 -47.63 9.99
N ALA A 555 -24.32 -46.57 10.16
CA ALA A 555 -25.63 -46.65 10.83
C ALA A 555 -26.69 -47.35 9.96
N VAL A 556 -26.59 -47.20 8.64
CA VAL A 556 -27.43 -47.94 7.68
C VAL A 556 -27.02 -49.40 7.60
N GLN A 557 -25.70 -49.70 7.51
CA GLN A 557 -25.18 -51.07 7.50
C GLN A 557 -25.48 -51.85 8.78
N LEU A 558 -25.44 -51.18 9.95
CA LEU A 558 -25.81 -51.77 11.23
C LEU A 558 -27.33 -51.87 11.47
N GLY A 559 -28.16 -51.46 10.50
CA GLY A 559 -29.62 -51.52 10.60
C GLY A 559 -30.25 -50.55 11.62
N LEU A 560 -29.46 -49.59 12.12
CA LEU A 560 -29.89 -48.62 13.13
C LEU A 560 -30.75 -47.50 12.54
N VAL A 561 -30.61 -47.22 11.24
CA VAL A 561 -31.34 -46.17 10.52
C VAL A 561 -31.76 -46.70 9.14
N LYS A 562 -33.03 -46.47 8.76
CA LYS A 562 -33.54 -46.84 7.43
C LYS A 562 -33.04 -45.84 6.37
N PRO A 563 -32.76 -46.28 5.13
CA PRO A 563 -32.48 -45.37 4.02
C PRO A 563 -33.61 -44.36 3.83
N GLY A 564 -33.27 -43.10 3.51
CA GLY A 564 -34.25 -42.04 3.30
C GLY A 564 -33.61 -40.67 3.02
N PRO A 565 -34.41 -39.61 2.80
CA PRO A 565 -33.94 -38.32 2.29
C PRO A 565 -32.89 -37.64 3.19
N MET A 566 -32.97 -37.85 4.51
CA MET A 566 -31.97 -37.33 5.46
C MET A 566 -30.64 -38.08 5.39
N VAL A 567 -30.67 -39.39 5.08
CA VAL A 567 -29.46 -40.18 4.84
C VAL A 567 -28.80 -39.71 3.54
N ASP A 568 -29.58 -39.51 2.47
CA ASP A 568 -29.06 -39.00 1.20
C ASP A 568 -28.44 -37.61 1.34
N LEU A 569 -29.09 -36.70 2.06
CA LEU A 569 -28.53 -35.37 2.35
C LEU A 569 -27.21 -35.45 3.12
N SER A 570 -27.09 -36.39 4.07
CA SER A 570 -25.85 -36.58 4.83
C SER A 570 -24.67 -37.12 4.01
N THR A 571 -24.91 -37.74 2.85
CA THR A 571 -23.84 -38.16 1.92
C THR A 571 -23.38 -37.06 0.97
N ARG A 572 -24.11 -35.93 0.90
CA ARG A 572 -23.84 -34.80 -0.03
C ARG A 572 -23.22 -33.57 0.65
N LEU A 573 -23.23 -33.53 1.98
CA LEU A 573 -22.56 -32.53 2.82
C LEU A 573 -21.11 -32.95 3.05
#